data_AF-A0A6D2YBF9-F1
#
_entry.id   AF-A0A6D2YBF9-F1
#
_cell.length_a   1.000
_cell.length_b   1.000
_cell.length_c   1.000
_cell.angle_alpha   90.00
_cell.angle_beta   90.00
_cell.angle_gamma   90.00
#
_symmetry.space_group_name_H-M   'P 1'
#
loop_
_entity.id
_entity.type
_entity.pdbx_description
1 polymer ?
#
loop_
_entity_poly.entity_id
_entity_poly.type
_entity_poly.pdbx_seq_one_letter_code
_entity_poly.pdbx_strand_id
1 'polypeptide(L)'
;PIHRTPYEHKTVWKFLKTIPDLTFQLNDKHLKTLSKTVFSETWLKGSTVVANDGFYVILKGLARPQTNVYKNLIEGSDSPDSFIPQSFHSFIWSEELKNSSLAEMYLPSYDSMLSKWSTFGTLEVMPQNESETQMFSVVTEDDCEILKIPAKGYAKIKEEKIKLENMQKVKLIRMCPYYEEWPTLSIYELIALLKWKKFPPGHVIVESGNIISFVGYINSGCCNIYRSIIGFVKLRSNKVKRSQKLVYMGKLKEKESFGEISVLLQVPFTCTIITKKEVEMAIIEDKDLFDA
;
A
#
# COMPACT_ATOMS: atom_id res chain seq x y z
N PRO A 1 -0.01 8.40 31.16
CA PRO A 1 0.90 8.42 29.98
C PRO A 1 2.34 8.74 30.40
N ILE A 2 3.23 7.74 30.34
CA ILE A 2 4.66 7.93 30.62
C ILE A 2 5.32 8.43 29.34
N HIS A 3 5.83 9.67 29.34
CA HIS A 3 6.63 10.19 28.23
C HIS A 3 7.93 9.38 28.13
N ARG A 4 8.12 8.69 27.00
CA ARG A 4 9.27 7.81 26.77
C ARG A 4 10.55 8.59 26.52
N THR A 5 11.67 8.01 26.95
CA THR A 5 13.00 8.56 26.71
C THR A 5 13.38 8.43 25.22
N PRO A 6 14.33 9.23 24.71
CA PRO A 6 14.84 9.09 23.34
C PRO A 6 15.37 7.68 23.01
N TYR A 7 15.89 6.96 24.01
CA TYR A 7 16.36 5.59 23.87
C TYR A 7 15.21 4.59 23.66
N GLU A 8 14.12 4.75 24.40
CA GLU A 8 12.91 3.94 24.25
C GLU A 8 12.23 4.18 22.90
N HIS A 9 12.17 5.43 22.43
CA HIS A 9 11.67 5.74 21.08
C HIS A 9 12.50 5.04 20.00
N LYS A 10 13.83 5.00 20.14
CA LYS A 10 14.71 4.28 19.20
C LYS A 10 14.44 2.77 19.19
N THR A 11 14.12 2.21 20.36
CA THR A 11 13.78 0.78 20.50
C THR A 11 12.43 0.48 19.86
N VAL A 12 11.42 1.31 20.10
CA VAL A 12 10.10 1.21 19.43
C VAL A 12 10.25 1.33 17.93
N TRP A 13 11.01 2.31 17.45
CA TRP A 13 11.23 2.50 16.01
C TRP A 13 11.88 1.27 15.36
N LYS A 14 12.85 0.63 16.00
CA LYS A 14 13.42 -0.63 15.51
C LYS A 14 12.38 -1.75 15.44
N PHE A 15 11.47 -1.81 16.41
CA PHE A 15 10.39 -2.78 16.44
C PHE A 15 9.31 -2.49 15.38
N LEU A 16 8.91 -1.23 15.18
CA LEU A 16 7.92 -0.90 14.14
C LEU A 16 8.38 -1.31 12.74
N LYS A 17 9.70 -1.43 12.53
CA LYS A 17 10.29 -1.96 11.29
C LYS A 17 10.15 -3.47 11.12
N THR A 18 9.87 -4.23 12.17
CA THR A 18 9.67 -5.68 12.07
C THR A 18 8.23 -6.05 11.73
N ILE A 19 7.30 -5.08 11.74
CA ILE A 19 5.90 -5.28 11.39
C ILE A 19 5.74 -5.07 9.87
N PRO A 20 5.45 -6.12 9.08
CA PRO A 20 5.32 -6.01 7.63
C PRO A 20 4.24 -5.02 7.20
N ASP A 21 3.08 -5.04 7.86
CA ASP A 21 1.94 -4.18 7.50
C ASP A 21 2.27 -2.69 7.62
N LEU A 22 3.05 -2.32 8.64
CA LEU A 22 3.50 -0.94 8.84
C LEU A 22 4.61 -0.55 7.87
N THR A 23 5.56 -1.44 7.61
CA THR A 23 6.68 -1.17 6.71
C THR A 23 6.30 -1.16 5.23
N PHE A 24 5.24 -1.87 4.85
CA PHE A 24 4.66 -1.79 3.52
C PHE A 24 4.00 -0.42 3.28
N GLN A 25 3.31 0.14 4.28
CA GLN A 25 2.57 1.38 4.12
C GLN A 25 3.39 2.64 4.43
N LEU A 26 4.37 2.57 5.33
CA LEU A 26 5.11 3.73 5.83
C LEU A 26 6.61 3.61 5.58
N ASN A 27 7.22 4.74 5.16
CA ASN A 27 8.67 4.85 5.07
C ASN A 27 9.32 5.08 6.45
N ASP A 28 10.65 4.98 6.51
CA ASP A 28 11.43 5.12 7.74
C ASP A 28 11.18 6.43 8.50
N LYS A 29 11.00 7.54 7.77
CA LYS A 29 10.73 8.86 8.34
C LYS A 29 9.36 8.88 9.01
N HIS A 30 8.34 8.31 8.37
CA HIS A 30 7.00 8.19 8.94
C HIS A 30 6.99 7.26 10.16
N LEU A 31 7.71 6.13 10.13
CA LEU A 31 7.85 5.23 11.28
C LEU A 31 8.54 5.91 12.47
N LYS A 32 9.51 6.79 12.21
CA LYS A 32 10.17 7.59 13.24
C LYS A 32 9.22 8.62 13.86
N THR A 33 8.35 9.24 13.07
CA THR A 33 7.29 10.12 13.59
C THR A 33 6.28 9.32 14.40
N LEU A 34 5.83 8.17 13.89
CA LEU A 34 4.90 7.29 14.58
C LEU A 34 5.46 6.84 15.93
N SER A 35 6.75 6.48 16.01
CA SER A 35 7.36 6.06 17.28
C SER A 35 7.25 7.08 18.42
N LYS A 36 7.05 8.37 18.11
CA LYS A 36 6.88 9.44 19.11
C LYS A 36 5.44 9.55 19.62
N THR A 37 4.47 9.00 18.90
CA THR A 37 3.04 9.02 19.28
C THR A 37 2.61 7.73 19.98
N VAL A 38 3.48 6.71 20.00
CA VAL A 38 3.26 5.45 20.70
C VAL A 38 3.54 5.63 22.19
N PHE A 39 2.72 5.04 23.05
CA PHE A 39 2.94 5.06 24.51
C PHE A 39 2.81 3.68 25.15
N SER A 40 3.43 3.51 26.33
CA SER A 40 3.26 2.31 27.18
C SER A 40 2.13 2.53 28.16
N GLU A 41 1.34 1.49 28.37
CA GLU A 41 0.38 1.39 29.46
C GLU A 41 0.67 0.13 30.26
N THR A 42 0.58 0.25 31.59
CA THR A 42 0.66 -0.91 32.49
C THR A 42 -0.76 -1.27 32.91
N TRP A 43 -1.12 -2.53 32.73
CA TRP A 43 -2.43 -3.08 33.02
C TRP A 43 -2.29 -4.15 34.09
N LEU A 44 -3.10 -4.06 35.15
CA LEU A 44 -3.09 -5.04 36.23
C LEU A 44 -3.76 -6.35 35.78
N LYS A 45 -3.37 -7.47 36.37
CA LYS A 45 -4.05 -8.76 36.18
C LYS A 45 -5.58 -8.65 36.35
N GLY A 46 -6.33 -9.28 35.44
CA GLY A 46 -7.80 -9.30 35.41
C GLY A 46 -8.44 -8.09 34.73
N SER A 47 -7.65 -7.17 34.17
CA SER A 47 -8.17 -6.00 33.46
C SER A 47 -8.61 -6.36 32.04
N THR A 48 -9.68 -5.73 31.55
CA THR A 48 -10.10 -5.87 30.15
C THR A 48 -9.59 -4.68 29.34
N VAL A 49 -8.79 -4.96 28.31
CA VAL A 49 -8.25 -3.99 27.35
C VAL A 49 -9.07 -4.07 26.08
N VAL A 50 -9.71 -2.96 25.71
CA VAL A 50 -10.52 -2.84 24.49
C VAL A 50 -9.70 -2.16 23.41
N ALA A 51 -9.34 -2.89 22.35
CA ALA A 51 -8.42 -2.42 21.32
C ALA A 51 -9.09 -1.93 20.03
N ASN A 52 -10.17 -1.14 20.15
CA ASN A 52 -10.89 -0.57 19.01
C ASN A 52 -10.35 0.81 18.55
N ASP A 53 -9.45 1.42 19.32
CA ASP A 53 -8.94 2.78 19.09
C ASP A 53 -7.45 2.82 18.71
N GLY A 54 -6.85 1.66 18.49
CA GLY A 54 -5.45 1.54 18.15
C GLY A 54 -4.97 0.10 18.04
N PHE A 55 -3.70 -0.01 17.69
CA PHE A 55 -3.00 -1.27 17.57
C PHE A 55 -2.08 -1.46 18.78
N TYR A 56 -2.16 -2.64 19.39
CA TYR A 56 -1.56 -2.93 20.68
C TYR A 56 -0.55 -4.06 20.56
N VAL A 57 0.53 -3.96 21.33
CA VAL A 57 1.60 -4.97 21.39
C VAL A 57 1.97 -5.26 22.84
N ILE A 58 1.95 -6.54 23.23
CA ILE A 58 2.32 -6.94 24.59
C ILE A 58 3.84 -6.92 24.73
N LEU A 59 4.36 -6.09 25.64
CA LEU A 59 5.80 -6.01 25.95
C LEU A 59 6.19 -6.93 27.11
N LYS A 60 5.27 -7.14 28.06
CA LYS A 60 5.40 -8.04 29.22
C LYS A 60 4.03 -8.56 29.64
N GLY A 61 4.02 -9.72 30.30
CA GLY A 61 2.80 -10.36 30.80
C GLY A 61 2.12 -11.26 29.77
N LEU A 62 0.99 -11.81 30.18
CA LEU A 62 0.14 -12.71 29.38
C LEU A 62 -1.27 -12.15 29.33
N ALA A 63 -1.92 -12.30 28.19
CA ALA A 63 -3.28 -11.83 28.00
C ALA A 63 -4.07 -12.83 27.16
N ARG A 64 -5.38 -12.91 27.38
CA ARG A 64 -6.28 -13.85 26.71
C ARG A 64 -7.30 -13.09 25.86
N PRO A 65 -7.43 -13.40 24.56
CA PRO A 65 -8.50 -12.84 23.74
C PRO A 65 -9.87 -13.18 24.33
N GLN A 66 -10.76 -12.20 24.34
CA GLN A 66 -12.14 -12.41 24.75
C GLN A 66 -12.96 -12.80 23.53
N THR A 67 -12.86 -14.07 23.12
CA THR A 67 -13.71 -14.63 22.06
C THR A 67 -15.12 -14.91 22.61
N ASN A 68 -16.16 -14.46 21.90
CA ASN A 68 -17.51 -14.97 22.14
C ASN A 68 -17.57 -16.40 21.61
N VAL A 69 -17.83 -17.37 22.50
CA VAL A 69 -18.52 -18.58 22.09
C VAL A 69 -19.96 -18.16 21.82
N TYR A 70 -20.32 -17.95 20.54
CA TYR A 70 -21.73 -17.92 20.17
C TYR A 70 -22.32 -19.28 20.56
N LYS A 71 -23.01 -19.34 21.71
CA LYS A 71 -23.98 -20.40 21.96
C LYS A 71 -25.10 -20.16 20.96
N ASN A 72 -25.07 -20.89 19.84
CA ASN A 72 -26.24 -21.10 19.00
C ASN A 72 -27.28 -21.85 19.84
N LEU A 73 -28.04 -21.10 20.66
CA LEU A 73 -29.36 -21.49 21.10
C LEU A 73 -30.35 -20.87 20.11
N ILE A 74 -30.39 -21.39 18.88
CA ILE A 74 -31.62 -21.48 18.11
C ILE A 74 -31.49 -22.75 17.27
N GLU A 75 -32.43 -23.63 17.54
CA GLU A 75 -32.79 -24.83 16.82
C GLU A 75 -33.15 -24.47 15.36
N GLY A 76 -32.43 -25.08 14.41
CA GLY A 76 -32.85 -25.30 13.01
C GLY A 76 -33.05 -24.09 12.09
N SER A 77 -32.11 -23.89 11.15
CA SER A 77 -32.38 -23.93 9.70
C SER A 77 -31.15 -23.52 8.89
N ASP A 78 -31.00 -24.17 7.74
CA ASP A 78 -29.83 -24.23 6.88
C ASP A 78 -29.39 -22.93 6.18
N SER A 79 -28.06 -22.78 6.02
CA SER A 79 -27.29 -22.23 4.88
C SER A 79 -26.16 -21.25 5.28
N PRO A 80 -25.09 -21.16 4.47
CA PRO A 80 -23.73 -20.94 4.97
C PRO A 80 -23.24 -19.51 4.72
N ASP A 81 -22.98 -18.77 5.78
CA ASP A 81 -22.03 -17.65 5.74
C ASP A 81 -21.18 -17.73 7.00
N SER A 82 -20.19 -18.61 6.97
CA SER A 82 -19.11 -18.61 7.95
C SER A 82 -18.23 -17.39 7.67
N PHE A 83 -18.63 -16.23 8.19
CA PHE A 83 -17.75 -15.08 8.32
C PHE A 83 -16.58 -15.50 9.22
N ILE A 84 -15.42 -15.73 8.60
CA ILE A 84 -14.16 -15.93 9.30
C ILE A 84 -13.69 -14.55 9.77
N PRO A 85 -13.55 -14.28 11.07
CA PRO A 85 -12.84 -13.11 11.57
C PRO A 85 -11.38 -13.13 11.10
N GLN A 86 -11.08 -12.47 9.99
CA GLN A 86 -9.70 -12.18 9.62
C GLN A 86 -9.15 -11.09 10.54
N SER A 87 -8.53 -11.48 11.67
CA SER A 87 -7.31 -10.85 12.20
C SER A 87 -6.91 -11.41 13.57
N PHE A 88 -6.49 -12.68 13.62
CA PHE A 88 -5.56 -13.14 14.67
C PHE A 88 -4.49 -13.98 14.00
N HIS A 89 -3.64 -13.36 13.17
CA HIS A 89 -2.41 -14.01 12.75
C HIS A 89 -1.39 -13.88 13.88
N SER A 90 -1.42 -14.82 14.83
CA SER A 90 -0.19 -15.21 15.51
C SER A 90 0.69 -15.85 14.43
N PHE A 91 1.81 -15.22 14.10
CA PHE A 91 2.80 -15.81 13.21
C PHE A 91 3.55 -16.92 13.94
N ILE A 92 2.94 -18.10 14.04
CA ILE A 92 3.63 -19.40 14.10
C ILE A 92 2.80 -20.38 13.25
N TRP A 93 3.24 -20.63 12.02
CA TRP A 93 2.78 -21.77 11.25
C TRP A 93 3.35 -23.05 11.89
N SER A 94 2.48 -23.96 12.31
CA SER A 94 2.77 -25.40 12.25
C SER A 94 1.68 -26.07 11.43
N GLU A 95 2.00 -26.38 10.17
CA GLU A 95 1.25 -27.28 9.30
C GLU A 95 1.30 -28.71 9.85
N GLU A 96 0.59 -29.01 10.95
CA GLU A 96 0.44 -30.41 11.38
C GLU A 96 -0.68 -30.56 12.42
N LEU A 97 -1.95 -30.53 11.99
CA LEU A 97 -2.99 -31.40 12.55
C LEU A 97 -4.25 -31.36 11.68
N LYS A 98 -4.16 -31.95 10.49
CA LYS A 98 -5.36 -32.51 9.87
C LYS A 98 -5.63 -33.86 10.53
N ASN A 99 -6.87 -34.02 10.99
CA ASN A 99 -7.51 -35.25 11.46
C ASN A 99 -7.45 -35.47 12.98
N SER A 100 -8.49 -35.01 13.69
CA SER A 100 -9.39 -35.99 14.34
C SER A 100 -10.71 -35.32 14.69
N SER A 101 -11.78 -36.00 14.31
CA SER A 101 -13.13 -35.79 14.82
C SER A 101 -13.15 -36.18 16.29
N LEU A 102 -13.47 -35.24 17.20
CA LEU A 102 -14.20 -35.51 18.43
C LEU A 102 -14.61 -34.18 19.06
N ALA A 103 -15.91 -34.07 19.33
CA ALA A 103 -16.50 -32.98 20.07
C ALA A 103 -16.01 -33.03 21.53
N GLU A 104 -14.93 -32.34 21.83
CA GLU A 104 -14.52 -32.02 23.20
C GLU A 104 -14.92 -30.58 23.53
N MET A 105 -15.47 -30.40 24.73
CA MET A 105 -15.79 -29.10 25.31
C MET A 105 -14.56 -28.19 25.24
N TYR A 106 -14.55 -27.23 24.31
CA TYR A 106 -13.48 -26.25 24.21
C TYR A 106 -13.52 -25.29 25.41
N LEU A 107 -12.82 -25.65 26.48
CA LEU A 107 -12.06 -24.65 27.24
C LEU A 107 -11.15 -23.93 26.22
N PRO A 108 -10.97 -22.60 26.30
CA PRO A 108 -10.00 -21.92 25.45
C PRO A 108 -8.65 -22.61 25.65
N SER A 109 -8.14 -23.26 24.61
CA SER A 109 -6.84 -23.92 24.70
C SER A 109 -5.81 -22.90 25.16
N TYR A 110 -4.87 -23.30 26.02
CA TYR A 110 -3.71 -22.47 26.41
C TYR A 110 -2.94 -21.90 25.19
N ASP A 111 -3.14 -22.48 24.00
CA ASP A 111 -2.58 -22.08 22.72
C ASP A 111 -3.13 -20.75 22.16
N SER A 112 -4.18 -20.20 22.77
CA SER A 112 -4.77 -18.90 22.37
C SER A 112 -4.27 -17.72 23.23
N MET A 113 -3.31 -17.93 24.14
CA MET A 113 -2.78 -16.86 24.97
C MET A 113 -1.86 -15.93 24.16
N LEU A 114 -2.14 -14.62 24.24
CA LEU A 114 -1.26 -13.57 23.75
C LEU A 114 -0.11 -13.41 24.74
N SER A 115 1.10 -13.68 24.27
CA SER A 115 2.32 -13.59 25.07
C SER A 115 3.16 -12.39 24.63
N LYS A 116 4.38 -12.31 25.14
CA LYS A 116 5.29 -11.23 24.78
C LYS A 116 5.47 -11.14 23.26
N TRP A 117 5.32 -9.94 22.73
CA TRP A 117 5.32 -9.56 21.31
C TRP A 117 4.08 -9.92 20.51
N SER A 118 3.06 -10.54 21.11
CA SER A 118 1.77 -10.70 20.46
C SER A 118 1.11 -9.35 20.21
N THR A 119 0.40 -9.23 19.08
CA THR A 119 -0.27 -8.00 18.65
C THR A 119 -1.79 -8.19 18.59
N PHE A 120 -2.55 -7.14 18.87
CA PHE A 120 -4.02 -7.15 18.80
C PHE A 120 -4.57 -5.75 18.54
N GLY A 121 -5.85 -5.67 18.14
CA GLY A 121 -6.51 -4.41 17.77
C GLY A 121 -6.34 -4.03 16.31
N THR A 122 -6.70 -2.79 15.98
CA THR A 122 -6.75 -2.30 14.59
C THR A 122 -6.09 -0.92 14.44
N LEU A 123 -5.47 -0.70 13.28
CA LEU A 123 -4.94 0.61 12.88
C LEU A 123 -5.99 1.50 12.22
N GLU A 124 -7.19 0.97 11.96
CA GLU A 124 -8.33 1.69 11.41
C GLU A 124 -9.28 2.14 12.52
N VAL A 125 -9.84 3.34 12.39
CA VAL A 125 -10.81 3.84 13.36
C VAL A 125 -12.15 3.16 13.07
N MET A 126 -12.49 2.16 13.89
CA MET A 126 -13.79 1.49 13.79
C MET A 126 -14.87 2.28 14.55
N PRO A 127 -16.11 2.32 14.05
CA PRO A 127 -17.25 2.89 14.78
C PRO A 127 -17.51 2.10 16.08
N GLN A 128 -17.97 2.79 17.13
CA GLN A 128 -18.26 2.14 18.41
C GLN A 128 -19.60 1.40 18.35
N ASN A 129 -19.61 0.24 17.73
CA ASN A 129 -20.72 -0.71 17.84
C ASN A 129 -20.40 -1.71 18.97
N GLU A 130 -21.36 -2.01 19.84
CA GLU A 130 -21.17 -2.86 21.03
C GLU A 130 -20.66 -4.28 20.67
N SER A 131 -21.12 -4.83 19.53
CA SER A 131 -20.70 -6.15 19.03
C SER A 131 -19.27 -6.18 18.49
N GLU A 132 -18.78 -5.10 17.89
CA GLU A 132 -17.41 -4.98 17.36
C GLU A 132 -16.39 -4.74 18.49
N THR A 133 -16.84 -4.08 19.56
CA THR A 133 -16.00 -3.75 20.73
C THR A 133 -15.47 -5.01 21.43
N GLN A 134 -16.26 -6.09 21.45
CA GLN A 134 -15.86 -7.36 22.05
C GLN A 134 -14.85 -8.12 21.19
N MET A 135 -14.87 -7.92 19.87
CA MET A 135 -14.00 -8.60 18.89
C MET A 135 -12.52 -8.22 19.05
N PHE A 136 -12.23 -7.05 19.62
CA PHE A 136 -10.88 -6.54 19.88
C PHE A 136 -10.54 -6.48 21.36
N SER A 137 -11.29 -7.18 22.22
CA SER A 137 -11.07 -7.15 23.67
C SER A 137 -10.18 -8.29 24.15
N VAL A 138 -9.29 -7.97 25.08
CA VAL A 138 -8.32 -8.90 25.66
C VAL A 138 -8.34 -8.74 27.18
N VAL A 139 -8.36 -9.85 27.91
CA VAL A 139 -8.27 -9.86 29.38
C VAL A 139 -6.83 -10.15 29.78
N THR A 140 -6.24 -9.34 30.65
CA THR A 140 -4.89 -9.57 31.17
C THR A 140 -4.89 -10.71 32.19
N GLU A 141 -4.05 -11.71 31.99
CA GLU A 141 -3.91 -12.86 32.90
C GLU A 141 -2.78 -12.64 33.92
N ASP A 142 -1.86 -11.72 33.63
CA ASP A 142 -0.80 -11.20 34.51
C ASP A 142 -0.75 -9.67 34.43
N ASP A 143 0.10 -9.05 35.26
CA ASP A 143 0.42 -7.63 35.11
C ASP A 143 1.14 -7.43 33.76
N CYS A 144 0.47 -6.74 32.85
CA CYS A 144 0.91 -6.55 31.47
C CYS A 144 1.49 -5.15 31.26
N GLU A 145 2.57 -5.08 30.50
CA GLU A 145 3.04 -3.82 29.89
C GLU A 145 2.67 -3.87 28.42
N ILE A 146 1.84 -2.94 27.95
CA ILE A 146 1.28 -2.95 26.59
C ILE A 146 1.65 -1.64 25.88
N LEU A 147 2.18 -1.78 24.67
CA LEU A 147 2.48 -0.69 23.76
C LEU A 147 1.24 -0.37 22.93
N LYS A 148 0.79 0.88 22.95
CA LYS A 148 -0.36 1.35 22.15
C LYS A 148 0.07 2.29 21.04
N ILE A 149 -0.30 1.94 19.80
CA ILE A 149 -0.22 2.77 18.61
C ILE A 149 -1.62 3.34 18.33
N PRO A 150 -1.88 4.63 18.62
CA PRO A 150 -3.21 5.19 18.42
C PRO A 150 -3.61 5.24 16.94
N ALA A 151 -4.80 4.75 16.61
CA ALA A 151 -5.33 4.78 15.24
C ALA A 151 -5.42 6.21 14.69
N LYS A 152 -5.80 7.19 15.54
CA LYS A 152 -5.81 8.62 15.20
C LYS A 152 -4.43 9.15 14.80
N GLY A 153 -3.38 8.73 15.51
CA GLY A 153 -1.99 9.12 15.22
C GLY A 153 -1.51 8.53 13.89
N TYR A 154 -1.84 7.25 13.66
CA TYR A 154 -1.55 6.57 12.40
C TYR A 154 -2.28 7.22 11.20
N ALA A 155 -3.58 7.47 11.33
CA ALA A 155 -4.40 8.11 10.32
C ALA A 155 -3.86 9.50 9.93
N LYS A 156 -3.44 10.30 10.90
CA LYS A 156 -2.83 11.61 10.65
C LYS A 156 -1.55 11.51 9.82
N ILE A 157 -0.67 10.55 10.14
CA ILE A 157 0.57 10.35 9.38
C ILE A 157 0.27 9.87 7.95
N LYS A 158 -0.73 9.00 7.77
CA LYS A 158 -1.20 8.56 6.46
C LYS A 158 -1.75 9.73 5.63
N GLU A 159 -2.55 10.60 6.25
CA GLU A 159 -3.09 11.80 5.61
C GLU A 159 -1.97 12.79 5.22
N GLU A 160 -1.01 13.04 6.11
CA GLU A 160 0.16 13.90 5.82
C GLU A 160 1.00 13.35 4.66
N LYS A 161 1.18 12.02 4.60
CA LYS A 161 1.86 11.35 3.47
C LYS A 161 1.12 11.61 2.16
N ILE A 162 -0.19 11.35 2.12
CA ILE A 162 -1.03 11.57 0.93
C ILE A 162 -1.01 13.05 0.51
N LYS A 163 -1.10 13.98 1.46
CA LYS A 163 -1.02 15.43 1.18
C LYS A 163 0.31 15.80 0.52
N LEU A 164 1.43 15.28 1.03
CA LEU A 164 2.75 15.58 0.48
C LEU A 164 2.94 14.96 -0.91
N GLU A 165 2.48 13.73 -1.12
CA GLU A 165 2.50 13.07 -2.43
C GLU A 165 1.60 13.80 -3.44
N ASN A 166 0.40 14.19 -3.04
CA ASN A 166 -0.52 14.96 -3.90
C ASN A 166 0.07 16.32 -4.26
N MET A 167 0.72 17.02 -3.32
CA MET A 167 1.39 18.28 -3.61
C MET A 167 2.49 18.12 -4.66
N GLN A 168 3.24 17.01 -4.63
CA GLN A 168 4.24 16.70 -5.65
C GLN A 168 3.58 16.42 -7.02
N LYS A 169 2.49 15.67 -7.04
CA LYS A 169 1.72 15.41 -8.27
C LYS A 169 1.10 16.68 -8.86
N VAL A 170 0.48 17.56 -8.04
CA VAL A 170 -0.01 18.89 -8.48
C VAL A 170 1.11 19.66 -9.15
N LYS A 171 2.27 19.73 -8.49
CA LYS A 171 3.43 20.46 -9.01
C LYS A 171 3.90 19.88 -10.35
N LEU A 172 3.91 18.55 -10.50
CA LEU A 172 4.29 17.90 -11.74
C LEU A 172 3.33 18.27 -12.88
N ILE A 173 2.02 18.09 -12.68
CA ILE A 173 1.00 18.38 -13.71
C ILE A 173 1.02 19.86 -14.10
N ARG A 174 1.08 20.78 -13.13
CA ARG A 174 1.14 22.23 -13.38
C ARG A 174 2.41 22.68 -14.11
N MET A 175 3.49 21.89 -14.07
CA MET A 175 4.72 22.20 -14.81
C MET A 175 4.64 21.78 -16.27
N CYS A 176 3.66 20.95 -16.65
CA CYS A 176 3.42 20.56 -18.02
C CYS A 176 2.66 21.70 -18.73
N PRO A 177 3.18 22.25 -19.85
CA PRO A 177 2.56 23.41 -20.52
C PRO A 177 1.09 23.22 -20.90
N TYR A 178 0.69 21.99 -21.26
CA TYR A 178 -0.68 21.67 -21.68
C TYR A 178 -1.72 21.77 -20.56
N TYR A 179 -1.29 21.76 -19.28
CA TYR A 179 -2.16 21.72 -18.11
C TYR A 179 -2.04 22.99 -17.25
N GLU A 180 -1.31 24.00 -17.72
CA GLU A 180 -1.03 25.23 -16.96
C GLU A 180 -2.33 25.96 -16.59
N GLU A 181 -3.25 26.08 -17.54
CA GLU A 181 -4.53 26.80 -17.39
C GLU A 181 -5.68 25.95 -16.86
N TRP A 182 -5.46 24.66 -16.58
CA TRP A 182 -6.55 23.78 -16.17
C TRP A 182 -7.14 24.17 -14.80
N PRO A 183 -8.46 24.00 -14.58
CA PRO A 183 -9.06 24.23 -13.28
C PRO A 183 -8.42 23.36 -12.19
N THR A 184 -8.26 23.92 -10.99
CA THR A 184 -7.64 23.21 -9.87
C THR A 184 -8.40 21.93 -9.52
N LEU A 185 -9.74 21.94 -9.57
CA LEU A 185 -10.56 20.76 -9.32
C LEU A 185 -10.25 19.61 -10.29
N SER A 186 -10.17 19.90 -11.59
CA SER A 186 -9.82 18.91 -12.63
C SER A 186 -8.43 18.33 -12.43
N ILE A 187 -7.48 19.12 -11.93
CA ILE A 187 -6.15 18.60 -11.59
C ILE A 187 -6.22 17.66 -10.38
N TYR A 188 -7.03 17.97 -9.37
CA TYR A 188 -7.20 17.06 -8.23
C TYR A 188 -7.88 15.74 -8.62
N GLU A 189 -8.81 15.77 -9.57
CA GLU A 189 -9.41 14.56 -10.15
C GLU A 189 -8.35 13.70 -10.83
N LEU A 190 -7.47 14.28 -11.66
CA LEU A 190 -6.35 13.55 -12.27
C LEU A 190 -5.39 12.96 -11.23
N ILE A 191 -5.11 13.71 -10.16
CA ILE A 191 -4.15 13.29 -9.11
C ILE A 191 -4.59 12.03 -8.38
N ALA A 192 -5.91 11.85 -8.23
CA ALA A 192 -6.48 10.65 -7.63
C ALA A 192 -6.13 9.39 -8.45
N LEU A 193 -6.00 9.52 -9.77
CA LEU A 193 -5.71 8.42 -10.69
C LEU A 193 -4.20 8.20 -10.89
N LEU A 194 -3.36 9.21 -10.64
CA LEU A 194 -1.92 9.13 -10.88
C LEU A 194 -1.21 8.09 -10.00
N LYS A 195 -0.39 7.25 -10.61
CA LYS A 195 0.48 6.27 -9.94
C LYS A 195 1.95 6.56 -10.26
N TRP A 196 2.82 6.57 -9.25
CA TRP A 196 4.26 6.73 -9.46
C TRP A 196 4.88 5.44 -10.03
N LYS A 197 5.68 5.55 -11.08
CA LYS A 197 6.38 4.43 -11.71
C LYS A 197 7.81 4.80 -12.08
N LYS A 198 8.72 3.84 -11.86
CA LYS A 198 10.14 3.96 -12.18
C LYS A 198 10.50 2.99 -13.28
N PHE A 199 11.31 3.45 -14.21
CA PHE A 199 11.79 2.66 -15.34
C PHE A 199 13.32 2.70 -15.38
N PRO A 200 13.99 1.53 -15.48
CA PRO A 200 15.45 1.47 -15.58
C PRO A 200 15.94 2.01 -16.93
N PRO A 201 17.23 2.35 -17.06
CA PRO A 201 17.83 2.75 -18.34
C PRO A 201 17.69 1.67 -19.42
N GLY A 202 17.45 2.07 -20.67
CA GLY A 202 17.32 1.17 -21.83
C GLY A 202 15.96 0.47 -21.94
N HIS A 203 15.02 0.75 -21.04
CA HIS A 203 13.67 0.21 -21.08
C HIS A 203 12.84 0.86 -22.18
N VAL A 204 12.17 0.05 -22.99
CA VAL A 204 11.22 0.51 -24.01
C VAL A 204 9.88 0.75 -23.32
N ILE A 205 9.54 2.03 -23.11
CA ILE A 205 8.29 2.42 -22.44
C ILE A 205 7.11 2.31 -23.40
N VAL A 206 7.32 2.69 -24.66
CA VAL A 206 6.32 2.64 -25.73
C VAL A 206 6.98 2.11 -26.98
N GLU A 207 6.29 1.23 -27.69
CA GLU A 207 6.69 0.74 -29.00
C GLU A 207 5.82 1.34 -30.10
N SER A 208 6.46 1.79 -31.19
CA SER A 208 5.77 2.34 -32.36
C SER A 208 4.78 1.33 -32.95
N GLY A 209 3.56 1.79 -33.22
CA GLY A 209 2.48 0.99 -33.81
C GLY A 209 1.52 0.39 -32.79
N ASN A 210 1.82 0.48 -31.49
CA ASN A 210 0.93 0.04 -30.43
C ASN A 210 0.09 1.23 -29.92
N ILE A 211 -1.13 0.93 -29.47
CA ILE A 211 -1.94 1.88 -28.69
C ILE A 211 -1.38 1.88 -27.27
N ILE A 212 -1.10 3.05 -26.72
CA ILE A 212 -0.60 3.16 -25.34
C ILE A 212 -1.80 3.01 -24.40
N SER A 213 -1.62 2.23 -23.33
CA SER A 213 -2.63 2.01 -22.28
C SER A 213 -2.47 2.94 -21.08
N PHE A 214 -1.69 4.02 -21.19
CA PHE A 214 -1.47 4.98 -20.11
C PHE A 214 -0.94 6.33 -20.63
N VAL A 215 -1.23 7.39 -19.88
CA VAL A 215 -0.61 8.72 -20.05
C VAL A 215 0.55 8.84 -19.07
N GLY A 216 1.71 9.34 -19.53
CA GLY A 216 2.91 9.47 -18.71
C GLY A 216 3.36 10.92 -18.51
N TYR A 217 3.68 11.28 -17.26
CA TYR A 217 4.19 12.60 -16.86
C TYR A 217 5.59 12.46 -16.26
N ILE A 218 6.62 13.00 -16.92
CA ILE A 218 8.02 12.77 -16.53
C ILE A 218 8.40 13.68 -15.36
N ASN A 219 8.69 13.08 -14.20
CA ASN A 219 9.14 13.82 -13.01
C ASN A 219 10.65 13.99 -12.99
N SER A 220 11.41 12.93 -13.28
CA SER A 220 12.87 12.98 -13.35
C SER A 220 13.43 12.07 -14.45
N GLY A 221 14.57 12.46 -15.01
CA GLY A 221 15.26 11.68 -16.04
C GLY A 221 14.92 12.13 -17.46
N CYS A 222 15.23 11.28 -18.44
CA CYS A 222 14.97 11.58 -19.85
C CYS A 222 14.78 10.33 -20.70
N CYS A 223 13.93 10.46 -21.72
CA CYS A 223 13.66 9.42 -22.71
C CYS A 223 14.08 9.89 -24.08
N ASN A 224 14.59 8.98 -24.91
CA ASN A 224 14.83 9.21 -26.32
C ASN A 224 13.62 8.73 -27.12
N ILE A 225 13.22 9.52 -28.11
CA ILE A 225 12.13 9.20 -29.03
C ILE A 225 12.75 8.74 -30.34
N TYR A 226 12.33 7.59 -30.83
CA TYR A 226 12.73 7.03 -32.11
C TYR A 226 11.52 6.82 -33.00
N ARG A 227 11.68 6.97 -34.30
CA ARG A 227 10.66 6.58 -35.29
C ARG A 227 11.17 5.42 -36.10
N SER A 228 10.33 4.41 -36.26
CA SER A 228 10.65 3.29 -37.13
C SER A 228 10.38 3.66 -38.57
N ILE A 229 11.41 3.67 -39.40
CA ILE A 229 11.29 3.90 -40.84
C ILE A 229 11.66 2.63 -41.60
N ILE A 230 10.89 2.36 -42.65
CA ILE A 230 11.16 1.27 -43.58
C ILE A 230 11.99 1.84 -44.72
N GLY A 231 13.27 1.47 -44.75
CA GLY A 231 14.17 1.80 -45.84
C GLY A 231 14.35 0.62 -46.79
N PHE A 232 14.62 0.91 -48.06
CA PHE A 232 15.02 -0.07 -49.06
C PHE A 232 16.53 0.06 -49.31
N VAL A 233 17.29 -0.98 -49.00
CA VAL A 233 18.75 -0.99 -49.18
C VAL A 233 19.09 -1.82 -50.41
N LYS A 234 19.80 -1.21 -51.37
CA LYS A 234 20.35 -1.92 -52.53
C LYS A 234 21.49 -2.83 -52.09
N LEU A 235 21.40 -4.11 -52.41
CA LEU A 235 22.50 -5.06 -52.29
C LEU A 235 23.37 -5.00 -53.55
N ARG A 236 24.62 -5.48 -53.43
CA ARG A 236 25.60 -5.54 -54.54
C ARG A 236 25.13 -6.32 -55.78
N SER A 237 24.01 -7.04 -55.69
CA SER A 237 23.47 -7.92 -56.74
C SER A 237 22.15 -7.43 -57.37
N ASN A 238 21.90 -6.11 -57.45
CA ASN A 238 20.64 -5.51 -57.95
C ASN A 238 19.35 -5.94 -57.20
N LYS A 239 19.48 -6.66 -56.08
CA LYS A 239 18.37 -7.02 -55.19
C LYS A 239 18.17 -5.93 -54.14
N VAL A 240 16.93 -5.59 -53.84
CA VAL A 240 16.58 -4.60 -52.82
C VAL A 240 16.10 -5.34 -51.56
N LYS A 241 16.68 -5.04 -50.40
CA LYS A 241 16.25 -5.58 -49.10
C LYS A 241 15.51 -4.51 -48.31
N ARG A 242 14.31 -4.85 -47.82
CA ARG A 242 13.59 -4.04 -46.85
C ARG A 242 14.36 -4.08 -45.52
N SER A 243 14.81 -2.94 -45.02
CA SER A 243 15.46 -2.80 -43.73
C SER A 243 14.70 -1.81 -42.87
N GLN A 244 14.34 -2.21 -41.66
CA GLN A 244 13.76 -1.31 -40.67
C GLN A 244 14.90 -0.62 -39.93
N LYS A 245 14.84 0.71 -39.82
CA LYS A 245 15.81 1.51 -39.08
C LYS A 245 15.08 2.40 -38.08
N LEU A 246 15.63 2.52 -36.88
CA LEU A 246 15.17 3.48 -35.89
C LEU A 246 15.91 4.80 -36.11
N VAL A 247 15.16 5.86 -36.37
CA VAL A 247 15.67 7.22 -36.51
C VAL A 247 15.36 7.99 -35.24
N TYR A 248 16.38 8.61 -34.66
CA TYR A 248 16.20 9.47 -33.49
C TYR A 248 15.40 10.72 -33.87
N MET A 249 14.27 10.93 -33.20
CA MET A 249 13.36 12.05 -33.45
C MET A 249 13.54 13.17 -32.44
N GLY A 250 14.00 12.87 -31.24
CA GLY A 250 14.10 13.84 -30.16
C GLY A 250 14.22 13.20 -28.80
N LYS A 251 14.04 14.02 -27.76
CA LYS A 251 14.08 13.58 -26.37
C LYS A 251 12.92 14.17 -25.59
N LEU A 252 12.35 13.37 -24.70
CA LEU A 252 11.46 13.84 -23.66
C LEU A 252 12.26 14.11 -22.38
N LYS A 253 11.96 15.21 -21.72
CA LYS A 253 12.61 15.70 -20.51
C LYS A 253 11.61 15.77 -19.35
N GLU A 254 12.14 16.10 -18.19
CA GLU A 254 11.36 16.45 -17.01
C GLU A 254 10.31 17.52 -17.34
N LYS A 255 9.12 17.38 -16.73
CA LYS A 255 7.95 18.24 -16.90
C LYS A 255 7.24 18.12 -18.25
N GLU A 256 7.63 17.19 -19.10
CA GLU A 256 6.90 16.85 -20.31
C GLU A 256 5.99 15.65 -20.07
N SER A 257 4.87 15.63 -20.79
CA SER A 257 3.90 14.54 -20.78
C SER A 257 3.80 13.90 -22.17
N PHE A 258 3.33 12.65 -22.23
CA PHE A 258 3.10 11.94 -23.48
C PHE A 258 1.99 10.89 -23.36
N GLY A 259 1.45 10.50 -24.51
CA GLY A 259 0.49 9.39 -24.64
C GLY A 259 -0.97 9.81 -24.62
N GLU A 260 -1.28 11.07 -24.33
CA GLU A 260 -2.64 11.63 -24.22
C GLU A 260 -3.48 11.29 -25.46
N ILE A 261 -2.95 11.59 -26.64
CA ILE A 261 -3.66 11.39 -27.90
C ILE A 261 -3.89 9.90 -28.16
N SER A 262 -2.91 9.04 -27.86
CA SER A 262 -3.00 7.60 -28.12
C SER A 262 -4.05 6.95 -27.22
N VAL A 263 -4.08 7.32 -25.94
CA VAL A 263 -5.05 6.82 -24.97
C VAL A 263 -6.46 7.35 -25.25
N LEU A 264 -6.62 8.66 -25.43
CA LEU A 264 -7.95 9.28 -25.56
C LEU A 264 -8.61 8.96 -26.90
N LEU A 265 -7.85 8.92 -28.00
CA LEU A 265 -8.39 8.67 -29.34
C LEU A 265 -8.23 7.21 -29.78
N GLN A 266 -7.64 6.34 -28.95
CA GLN A 266 -7.37 4.93 -29.28
C GLN A 266 -6.60 4.77 -30.59
N VAL A 267 -5.64 5.68 -30.84
CA VAL A 267 -4.81 5.67 -32.06
C VAL A 267 -3.41 5.13 -31.77
N PRO A 268 -2.81 4.35 -32.69
CA PRO A 268 -1.45 3.84 -32.53
C PRO A 268 -0.42 4.95 -32.37
N PHE A 269 0.48 4.79 -31.41
CA PHE A 269 1.58 5.73 -31.21
C PHE A 269 2.64 5.58 -32.31
N THR A 270 3.09 6.69 -32.87
CA THR A 270 3.91 6.69 -34.10
C THR A 270 5.41 6.56 -33.85
N CYS A 271 5.83 6.55 -32.58
CA CYS A 271 7.21 6.56 -32.15
C CYS A 271 7.47 5.47 -31.10
N THR A 272 8.73 5.09 -30.93
CA THR A 272 9.20 4.24 -29.83
C THR A 272 9.89 5.14 -28.81
N ILE A 273 9.53 5.02 -27.53
CA ILE A 273 10.12 5.78 -26.42
C ILE A 273 10.99 4.85 -25.60
N ILE A 274 12.28 5.20 -25.47
CA ILE A 274 13.26 4.39 -24.73
C ILE A 274 13.89 5.26 -23.65
N THR A 275 13.97 4.76 -22.43
CA THR A 275 14.64 5.47 -21.32
C THR A 275 16.15 5.57 -21.58
N LYS A 276 16.71 6.78 -21.44
CA LYS A 276 18.16 6.97 -21.54
C LYS A 276 18.86 6.79 -20.19
N LYS A 277 18.20 7.19 -19.12
CA LYS A 277 18.61 7.04 -17.72
C LYS A 277 17.47 6.39 -16.93
N GLU A 278 17.64 6.19 -15.63
CA GLU A 278 16.49 5.90 -14.77
C GLU A 278 15.49 7.06 -14.89
N VAL A 279 14.22 6.72 -15.12
CA VAL A 279 13.14 7.69 -15.28
C VAL A 279 12.07 7.40 -14.25
N GLU A 280 11.72 8.42 -13.48
CA GLU A 280 10.55 8.41 -12.61
C GLU A 280 9.46 9.25 -13.26
N MET A 281 8.27 8.66 -13.40
CA MET A 281 7.11 9.33 -13.97
C MET A 281 5.85 9.00 -13.19
N ALA A 282 4.87 9.90 -13.23
CA ALA A 282 3.52 9.59 -12.80
C ALA A 282 2.73 9.11 -14.03
N ILE A 283 1.94 8.04 -13.88
CA ILE A 283 1.13 7.48 -14.96
C ILE A 283 -0.35 7.44 -14.60
N ILE A 284 -1.21 7.60 -15.60
CA ILE A 284 -2.65 7.33 -15.51
C ILE A 284 -2.96 6.20 -16.47
N GLU A 285 -3.49 5.08 -16.00
CA GLU A 285 -3.85 3.95 -16.86
C GLU A 285 -5.15 4.25 -17.61
N ASP A 286 -5.30 3.68 -18.80
CA ASP A 286 -6.49 3.85 -19.63
C ASP A 286 -7.77 3.37 -18.93
N LYS A 287 -7.70 2.25 -18.19
CA LYS A 287 -8.81 1.74 -17.38
C LYS A 287 -9.30 2.77 -16.36
N ASP A 288 -8.37 3.44 -15.69
CA ASP A 288 -8.67 4.46 -14.68
C ASP A 288 -9.32 5.73 -15.32
N LEU A 289 -9.14 5.95 -16.62
CA LEU A 289 -9.72 7.07 -17.38
C LEU A 289 -11.13 6.79 -17.92
N PHE A 290 -11.42 5.55 -18.30
CA PHE A 290 -12.69 5.17 -18.93
C PHE A 290 -13.70 4.54 -17.97
N ASP A 291 -13.27 4.11 -16.78
CA ASP A 291 -14.13 3.55 -15.72
C ASP A 291 -14.55 4.61 -14.66
N ALA A 292 -14.29 5.91 -14.92
CA ALA A 292 -14.58 7.04 -14.02
C ALA A 292 -15.93 7.72 -14.30
#